data_AF-A0A8T1STT1-F1
#
_entry.id   AF-A0A8T1STT1-F1
#
_cell.length_a   1.000
_cell.length_b   1.000
_cell.length_c   1.000
_cell.angle_alpha   90.00
_cell.angle_beta   90.00
_cell.angle_gamma   90.00
#
_symmetry.space_group_name_H-M   'P 1'
#
loop_
_entity.id
_entity.type
_entity.pdbx_description
1 polymer ?
#
loop_
_entity_poly.entity_id
_entity_poly.type
_entity_poly.pdbx_seq_one_letter_code
_entity_poly.pdbx_strand_id
1 'polypeptide(L)'
;ERMLSAVSQQVQCIQEALREHCNPNYDKTSAPITCELLNKQVKVSPDMAIFITMNPGYAGRSNLPDNLKKLFRSLAMTKPDRQLIAQVMLYSQGFRTAEVLANKI
;
A
#
# COMPACT_ATOMS: atom_id res chain seq x y z
N GLU A 1 -13.04 -13.56 -9.35
CA GLU A 1 -12.81 -12.56 -10.43
C GLU A 1 -13.86 -11.46 -10.50
N ARG A 2 -15.16 -11.75 -10.63
CA ARG A 2 -16.22 -10.70 -10.74
C ARG A 2 -16.18 -9.63 -9.63
N MET A 3 -15.97 -10.03 -8.38
CA MET A 3 -15.87 -9.08 -7.25
C MET A 3 -14.65 -8.15 -7.33
N LEU A 4 -13.50 -8.65 -7.81
CA LEU A 4 -12.28 -7.83 -7.90
C LEU A 4 -12.38 -6.76 -9.00
N SER A 5 -13.17 -7.02 -10.03
CA SER A 5 -13.47 -6.01 -11.06
C SER A 5 -14.29 -4.84 -10.50
N ALA A 6 -15.34 -5.12 -9.73
CA ALA A 6 -16.14 -4.06 -9.09
C ALA A 6 -15.29 -3.23 -8.10
N VAL A 7 -14.44 -3.90 -7.31
CA VAL A 7 -13.50 -3.23 -6.40
C VAL A 7 -12.51 -2.34 -7.17
N SER A 8 -12.05 -2.77 -8.35
CA SER A 8 -11.10 -1.98 -9.13
C SER A 8 -11.66 -0.64 -9.60
N GLN A 9 -12.95 -0.59 -9.97
CA GLN A 9 -13.61 0.66 -10.33
C GLN A 9 -13.69 1.61 -9.12
N GLN A 10 -14.03 1.10 -7.94
CA GLN A 10 -14.10 1.91 -6.72
C GLN A 10 -12.72 2.46 -6.32
N VAL A 11 -11.69 1.61 -6.41
CA VAL A 11 -10.30 2.03 -6.14
C VAL A 11 -9.85 3.11 -7.12
N GLN A 12 -10.21 2.99 -8.40
CA GLN A 12 -9.89 3.99 -9.41
C GLN A 12 -10.52 5.34 -9.07
N CYS A 13 -11.81 5.39 -8.75
CA CYS A 13 -12.51 6.63 -8.39
C CYS A 13 -11.84 7.34 -7.20
N ILE A 14 -11.36 6.58 -6.21
CA ILE A 14 -10.66 7.14 -5.05
C ILE A 14 -9.29 7.69 -5.45
N GLN A 15 -8.51 6.95 -6.25
CA GLN A 15 -7.19 7.41 -6.66
C GLN A 15 -7.24 8.64 -7.57
N GLU A 16 -8.26 8.76 -8.42
CA GLU A 16 -8.48 9.95 -9.24
C GLU A 16 -8.76 11.18 -8.35
N ALA A 17 -9.62 11.04 -7.34
CA ALA A 17 -9.88 12.09 -6.35
C ALA A 17 -8.63 12.48 -5.54
N LEU A 18 -7.77 11.52 -5.19
CA LEU A 18 -6.48 11.81 -4.54
C LEU A 18 -5.50 12.52 -5.48
N ARG A 19 -5.47 12.16 -6.76
CA ARG A 19 -4.63 12.81 -7.77
C ARG A 19 -5.03 14.26 -7.98
N GLU A 20 -6.33 14.58 -7.93
CA GLU A 20 -6.83 15.95 -8.00
C GLU A 20 -6.38 16.78 -6.79
N HIS A 21 -6.40 16.22 -5.58
CA HIS A 21 -5.88 16.88 -4.38
C HIS A 21 -4.38 17.23 -4.47
N CYS A 22 -3.61 16.40 -5.17
CA CYS A 22 -2.17 16.58 -5.37
C CYS A 22 -1.83 17.55 -6.49
N ASN A 23 -2.83 18.07 -7.23
CA ASN A 23 -2.58 19.03 -8.30
C ASN A 23 -2.13 20.38 -7.70
N PRO A 24 -0.95 20.92 -8.07
CA PRO A 24 -0.45 22.19 -7.54
C PRO A 24 -1.35 23.39 -7.87
N ASN A 25 -2.19 23.28 -8.89
CA ASN A 25 -3.16 24.31 -9.27
C ASN A 25 -4.52 24.16 -8.55
N TYR A 26 -4.68 23.14 -7.70
CA TYR A 26 -5.91 22.95 -6.94
C TYR A 26 -5.97 23.94 -5.77
N ASP A 27 -6.97 24.80 -5.80
CA ASP A 27 -7.23 25.72 -4.71
C ASP A 27 -7.82 24.95 -3.51
N LYS A 28 -7.10 24.91 -2.40
CA LYS A 28 -7.53 24.24 -1.16
C LYS A 28 -8.71 24.96 -0.48
N THR A 29 -9.01 26.20 -0.87
CA THR A 29 -10.24 26.90 -0.44
C THR A 29 -11.46 26.60 -1.30
N SER A 30 -11.29 25.90 -2.43
CA SER A 30 -12.40 25.44 -3.27
C SER A 30 -13.14 24.24 -2.64
N ALA A 31 -14.27 23.87 -3.26
CA ALA A 31 -15.14 22.80 -2.78
C ALA A 31 -14.36 21.50 -2.49
N PRO A 32 -14.71 20.76 -1.41
CA PRO A 32 -14.01 19.53 -1.05
C PRO A 32 -14.13 18.51 -2.19
N ILE A 33 -13.01 17.92 -2.62
CA ILE A 33 -13.04 16.85 -3.62
C ILE A 33 -13.79 15.64 -3.06
N THR A 34 -14.79 15.21 -3.81
CA THR A 34 -15.64 14.06 -3.52
C THR A 34 -15.47 12.99 -4.58
N CYS A 35 -15.69 11.73 -4.21
CA CYS A 35 -15.78 10.62 -5.14
C CYS A 35 -17.12 9.90 -4.98
N GLU A 36 -17.61 9.28 -6.05
CA GLU A 36 -18.80 8.44 -5.99
C GLU A 36 -18.44 7.02 -5.58
N LEU A 37 -18.96 6.58 -4.43
CA LEU A 37 -18.82 5.23 -3.91
C LEU A 37 -20.20 4.66 -3.61
N LEU A 38 -20.53 3.53 -4.25
CA LEU A 38 -21.82 2.84 -4.07
C LEU A 38 -23.02 3.80 -4.27
N ASN A 39 -22.96 4.66 -5.30
CA ASN A 39 -23.95 5.68 -5.62
C ASN A 39 -24.11 6.78 -4.53
N LYS A 40 -23.08 7.03 -3.73
CA LYS A 40 -23.04 8.11 -2.74
C LYS A 40 -21.79 8.96 -2.95
N GLN A 41 -21.94 10.27 -2.84
CA GLN A 41 -20.81 11.19 -2.82
C GLN A 41 -20.15 11.17 -1.44
N VAL A 42 -18.85 10.86 -1.42
CA VAL A 42 -18.05 10.79 -0.19
C VAL A 42 -16.85 11.72 -0.35
N LYS A 43 -16.58 12.53 0.68
CA LYS A 43 -15.37 13.37 0.73
C LYS A 43 -14.14 12.48 0.89
N VAL A 44 -13.12 12.68 0.05
CA VAL A 44 -11.86 11.95 0.15
C VAL A 44 -10.86 12.77 0.95
N SER A 45 -10.26 12.18 1.99
CA SER A 45 -9.16 12.82 2.71
C SER A 45 -7.86 12.69 1.91
N PRO A 46 -7.03 13.75 1.79
CA PRO A 46 -5.73 13.65 1.14
C PRO A 46 -4.74 12.71 1.86
N ASP A 47 -4.97 12.43 3.15
CA ASP A 47 -4.12 11.51 3.94
C ASP A 47 -4.45 10.03 3.70
N MET A 48 -5.47 9.74 2.88
CA MET A 48 -5.88 8.38 2.56
C MET A 48 -4.94 7.73 1.55
N ALA A 49 -4.62 6.45 1.75
CA ALA A 49 -3.95 5.61 0.76
C ALA A 49 -4.48 4.17 0.79
N ILE A 50 -4.36 3.47 -0.34
CA ILE A 50 -4.75 2.06 -0.48
C ILE A 50 -3.47 1.26 -0.76
N PHE A 51 -3.30 0.14 -0.07
CA PHE A 51 -2.17 -0.77 -0.25
C PHE A 51 -2.68 -2.19 -0.48
N ILE A 52 -2.02 -2.92 -1.38
CA ILE A 52 -2.30 -4.33 -1.65
C ILE A 52 -1.07 -5.14 -1.28
N THR A 53 -1.23 -6.07 -0.35
CA THR A 53 -0.21 -7.08 -0.06
C THR A 53 -0.62 -8.40 -0.71
N MET A 54 0.25 -8.95 -1.55
CA MET A 54 0.04 -10.25 -2.18
C MET A 54 1.23 -11.15 -1.94
N ASN A 55 0.96 -12.42 -1.68
CA ASN A 55 1.96 -13.49 -1.67
C ASN A 55 1.78 -14.30 -2.96
N PRO A 56 2.63 -14.09 -3.99
CA PRO A 56 2.55 -14.84 -5.23
C PRO A 56 2.67 -16.34 -4.97
N GLY A 57 1.88 -17.15 -5.68
CA GLY A 57 1.98 -18.62 -5.61
C GLY A 57 1.28 -19.29 -4.42
N TYR A 58 0.56 -18.54 -3.58
CA TYR A 58 -0.28 -19.15 -2.54
C TYR A 58 -1.49 -19.85 -3.18
N ALA A 59 -1.55 -21.17 -3.07
CA ALA A 59 -2.58 -21.98 -3.72
C ALA A 59 -4.01 -21.57 -3.32
N GLY A 60 -4.94 -21.66 -4.28
CA GLY A 60 -6.36 -21.36 -4.06
C GLY A 60 -6.74 -19.88 -4.07
N ARG A 61 -5.82 -18.96 -4.36
CA ARG A 61 -6.13 -17.53 -4.50
C ARG A 61 -6.23 -17.10 -5.97
N SER A 62 -7.23 -16.28 -6.28
CA SER A 62 -7.31 -15.62 -7.59
C SER A 62 -6.17 -14.61 -7.73
N ASN A 63 -5.61 -14.52 -8.94
CA ASN A 63 -4.67 -13.46 -9.27
C ASN A 63 -5.36 -12.10 -9.26
N LEU A 64 -4.58 -11.04 -8.99
CA LEU A 64 -5.07 -9.68 -9.13
C LEU A 64 -5.35 -9.41 -10.62
N PRO A 65 -6.52 -8.87 -10.98
CA PRO A 65 -6.80 -8.52 -12.37
C PRO A 65 -5.91 -7.36 -12.84
N ASP A 66 -5.58 -7.34 -14.13
CA ASP A 66 -4.54 -6.45 -14.66
C ASP A 66 -4.93 -4.96 -14.62
N ASN A 67 -6.23 -4.66 -14.70
CA ASN A 67 -6.75 -3.31 -14.50
C ASN A 67 -6.40 -2.78 -13.11
N LEU A 68 -6.53 -3.62 -12.08
CA LEU A 68 -6.19 -3.28 -10.72
C LEU A 68 -4.67 -3.18 -10.56
N LYS A 69 -3.87 -4.09 -11.14
CA LYS A 69 -2.40 -3.97 -11.13
C LYS A 69 -1.90 -2.63 -11.69
N LYS A 70 -2.53 -2.09 -12.73
CA LYS A 70 -2.16 -0.79 -13.33
C LYS A 70 -2.36 0.40 -12.39
N LEU A 71 -3.28 0.30 -11.42
CA LEU A 71 -3.54 1.36 -10.44
C LEU A 71 -2.53 1.36 -9.28
N PHE A 72 -1.68 0.35 -9.18
CA PHE A 72 -0.72 0.23 -8.08
C PHE A 72 0.71 0.18 -8.59
N ARG A 73 1.61 0.73 -7.79
CA ARG A 73 3.05 0.52 -7.97
C ARG A 73 3.43 -0.81 -7.32
N SER A 74 3.83 -1.78 -8.15
CA SER A 74 4.31 -3.07 -7.67
C SER A 74 5.66 -2.95 -6.98
N LEU A 75 5.83 -3.68 -5.86
CA LEU A 75 7.08 -3.82 -5.14
C LEU A 75 7.27 -5.29 -4.76
N ALA A 76 8.45 -5.85 -5.01
CA ALA A 76 8.78 -7.22 -4.64
C ALA A 76 9.56 -7.25 -3.32
N MET A 77 9.06 -8.01 -2.34
CA MET A 77 9.70 -8.24 -1.05
C MET A 77 10.17 -9.70 -0.96
N THR A 78 11.37 -10.01 -1.46
CA THR A 78 11.81 -11.41 -1.64
C THR A 78 12.43 -12.01 -0.38
N LYS A 79 13.35 -11.30 0.28
CA LYS A 79 14.04 -11.78 1.49
C LYS A 79 14.42 -10.57 2.36
N PRO A 80 14.04 -10.56 3.64
CA PRO A 80 14.51 -9.53 4.57
C PRO A 80 15.97 -9.76 4.95
N ASP A 81 16.68 -8.68 5.29
CA ASP A 81 18.01 -8.77 5.88
C ASP A 81 17.92 -9.23 7.33
N ARG A 82 18.02 -10.54 7.54
CA ARG A 82 17.91 -11.16 8.87
C ARG A 82 19.03 -10.73 9.81
N GLN A 83 20.23 -10.51 9.29
CA GLN A 83 21.41 -10.17 10.09
C GLN A 83 21.26 -8.77 10.65
N LEU A 84 20.90 -7.80 9.80
CA LEU A 84 20.65 -6.42 10.25
C LEU A 84 19.48 -6.35 11.23
N ILE A 85 18.38 -7.06 10.95
CA ILE A 85 17.22 -7.12 11.86
C ILE A 85 17.63 -7.72 13.21
N ALA A 86 18.36 -8.84 13.22
CA ALA A 86 18.86 -9.47 14.44
C ALA A 86 19.79 -8.55 15.22
N GLN A 87 20.70 -7.85 14.54
CA GLN A 87 21.63 -6.91 15.16
C GLN A 87 20.90 -5.75 15.85
N VAL A 88 19.93 -5.12 15.17
CA VAL A 88 19.15 -4.02 15.75
C VAL A 88 18.31 -4.51 16.94
N MET A 89 17.71 -5.69 16.85
CA MET A 89 16.98 -6.29 17.97
C MET A 89 17.91 -6.52 19.17
N LEU A 90 19.07 -7.14 18.96
CA LEU A 90 20.04 -7.43 20.02
C LEU A 90 20.62 -6.14 20.64
N TYR A 91 20.89 -5.12 19.81
CA TYR A 91 21.35 -3.84 20.30
C TYR A 91 20.30 -3.15 21.18
N SER A 92 19.03 -3.19 20.78
CA SER A 92 17.91 -2.63 21.53
C SER A 92 17.68 -3.32 22.88
N GLN A 93 18.12 -4.57 23.03
CA GLN A 93 18.07 -5.34 24.28
C GLN A 93 19.33 -5.14 25.16
N GLY A 94 20.31 -4.34 24.71
CA GLY A 94 21.51 -4.00 25.49
C GLY A 94 22.68 -4.96 25.34
N PHE A 95 22.67 -5.88 24.36
CA PHE A 95 23.80 -6.76 24.09
C PHE A 95 24.97 -5.97 23.51
N ARG A 96 26.09 -5.89 24.25
CA ARG A 96 27.31 -5.20 23.81
C ARG A 96 27.96 -5.83 22.57
N THR A 97 27.75 -7.13 22.37
CA THR A 97 28.27 -7.92 21.25
C THR A 97 27.17 -8.26 20.24
N ALA A 98 26.15 -7.41 20.11
CA ALA A 98 25.00 -7.61 19.21
C ALA A 98 25.40 -7.95 17.77
N GLU A 99 26.45 -7.32 17.23
CA GLU A 99 26.97 -7.61 15.89
C GLU A 99 27.51 -9.05 15.77
N VAL A 100 28.31 -9.49 16.75
CA VAL A 100 28.87 -10.85 16.78
C VAL A 100 27.76 -11.88 16.95
N LEU A 101 26.75 -11.58 17.77
CA LEU A 101 25.61 -12.46 18.03
C LEU A 101 24.68 -12.55 16.81
N ALA A 102 24.43 -11.44 16.10
CA ALA A 102 23.60 -11.42 14.90
C ALA A 102 24.19 -12.23 13.75
N ASN A 103 25.52 -12.26 13.61
CA ASN A 103 26.20 -13.07 12.59
C ASN A 103 26.10 -14.59 12.83
N LYS A 104 25.68 -15.01 14.03
CA LYS A 104 25.53 -16.42 14.41
C LYS A 104 24.10 -16.94 14.30
N ILE A 105 23.15 -16.07 13.96
CA ILE A 105 21.71 -16.35 13.80
C ILE A 105 21.40 -16.50 12.30
#